data_AF-A0A7J9YJT0-F1
#
_entry.id   AF-A0A7J9YJT0-F1
#
_cell.length_a   1.000
_cell.length_b   1.000
_cell.length_c   1.000
_cell.angle_alpha   90.00
_cell.angle_beta   90.00
_cell.angle_gamma   90.00
#
_symmetry.space_group_name_H-M   'P 1'
#
loop_
_entity.id
_entity.type
_entity.pdbx_description
1 polymer ?
#
loop_
_entity_poly.entity_id
_entity_poly.type
_entity_poly.pdbx_seq_one_letter_code
_entity_poly.pdbx_strand_id
1 'polypeptide(L)'
;MSTNGQGPISTPMVAALEQAWATIRQHHPEVPQAVIVLGAGSIGSKAGQLRLGHFAAMRWHSDTSSESEGRENSGQLAEVFVGGEGLRRGAVGVLGTLLHEAAHALADVRKIKDTSRQGRYHNTRFKTLAEELGIEVTKDPRIGWSPTAVPASTREHYAATVAALTEA
;
A
#
# COMPACT_ATOMS: atom_id res chain seq x y z
N MET A 1 -40.21 -13.64 -3.67
CA MET A 1 -38.84 -14.16 -3.84
C MET A 1 -37.98 -13.02 -4.34
N SER A 2 -37.37 -12.27 -3.42
CA SER A 2 -36.50 -11.15 -3.79
C SER A 2 -35.09 -11.68 -4.00
N THR A 3 -34.59 -11.58 -5.22
CA THR A 3 -33.20 -11.87 -5.56
C THR A 3 -32.33 -10.79 -4.90
N ASN A 4 -31.63 -11.14 -3.82
CA ASN A 4 -30.51 -10.34 -3.29
C ASN A 4 -29.40 -10.33 -4.35
N GLY A 5 -29.45 -9.40 -5.28
CA GLY A 5 -28.32 -9.08 -6.13
C GLY A 5 -27.29 -8.34 -5.29
N GLN A 6 -26.36 -9.08 -4.68
CA GLN A 6 -25.11 -8.48 -4.22
C GLN A 6 -24.45 -7.85 -5.44
N GLY A 7 -24.30 -6.52 -5.43
CA GLY A 7 -23.55 -5.80 -6.45
C GLY A 7 -22.11 -6.33 -6.55
N PRO A 8 -21.37 -5.94 -7.60
CA PRO A 8 -20.00 -6.40 -7.79
C PRO A 8 -19.13 -6.00 -6.59
N ILE A 9 -18.58 -6.99 -5.88
CA ILE A 9 -17.72 -6.81 -4.68
C ILE A 9 -16.44 -6.01 -5.00
N SER A 10 -15.95 -6.09 -6.25
CA SER A 10 -14.67 -5.48 -6.62
C SER A 10 -14.67 -3.95 -6.60
N THR A 11 -15.77 -3.31 -6.99
CA THR A 11 -15.81 -1.83 -7.13
C THR A 11 -15.81 -1.13 -5.77
N PRO A 12 -16.63 -1.53 -4.78
CA PRO A 12 -16.55 -0.96 -3.42
C PRO A 12 -15.18 -1.17 -2.76
N MET A 13 -14.58 -2.35 -2.92
CA MET A 13 -13.27 -2.65 -2.34
C MET A 13 -12.16 -1.78 -2.92
N VAL A 14 -12.11 -1.61 -4.25
CA VAL A 14 -11.11 -0.72 -4.88
C VAL A 14 -11.28 0.72 -4.41
N ALA A 15 -12.52 1.22 -4.35
CA ALA A 15 -12.79 2.57 -3.84
C ALA A 15 -12.35 2.75 -2.37
N ALA A 16 -12.57 1.74 -1.52
CA ALA A 16 -12.11 1.78 -0.13
C ALA A 16 -10.58 1.77 -0.02
N LEU A 17 -9.88 1.03 -0.87
CA LEU A 17 -8.41 1.03 -0.93
C LEU A 17 -7.85 2.36 -1.43
N GLU A 18 -8.44 2.97 -2.45
CA GLU A 18 -8.07 4.31 -2.95
C GLU A 18 -8.27 5.37 -1.87
N GLN A 19 -9.42 5.33 -1.17
CA GLN A 19 -9.70 6.23 -0.06
C GLN A 19 -8.73 6.03 1.10
N ALA A 20 -8.37 4.78 1.42
CA ALA A 20 -7.37 4.48 2.45
C ALA A 20 -6.00 5.07 2.09
N TRP A 21 -5.54 4.92 0.85
CA TRP A 21 -4.29 5.55 0.40
C TRP A 21 -4.36 7.08 0.45
N ALA A 22 -5.48 7.68 0.04
CA ALA A 22 -5.69 9.12 0.14
C ALA A 22 -5.61 9.61 1.60
N THR A 23 -6.20 8.89 2.55
CA THR A 23 -6.11 9.21 3.99
C THR A 23 -4.68 9.07 4.51
N ILE A 24 -3.94 8.03 4.12
CA ILE A 24 -2.51 7.89 4.47
C ILE A 24 -1.73 9.12 4.01
N ARG A 25 -1.97 9.59 2.77
CA ARG A 25 -1.32 10.81 2.25
C ARG A 25 -1.72 12.08 2.97
N GLN A 26 -2.97 12.20 3.43
CA GLN A 26 -3.39 13.35 4.23
C GLN A 26 -2.60 13.44 5.53
N HIS A 27 -2.29 12.30 6.15
CA HIS A 27 -1.46 12.24 7.36
C HIS A 27 0.04 12.32 7.06
N HIS A 28 0.47 11.86 5.88
CA HIS A 28 1.86 11.81 5.45
C HIS A 28 2.02 12.43 4.03
N PRO A 29 2.06 13.77 3.91
CA PRO A 29 1.97 14.45 2.61
C PRO A 29 3.10 14.15 1.62
N GLU A 30 4.25 13.63 2.09
CA GLU A 30 5.35 13.17 1.22
C GLU A 30 5.03 11.85 0.50
N VAL A 31 4.05 11.08 0.96
CA VAL A 31 3.60 9.87 0.26
C VAL A 31 2.94 10.29 -1.08
N PRO A 32 3.43 9.80 -2.22
CA PRO A 32 2.96 10.22 -3.53
C PRO A 32 1.55 9.70 -3.84
N GLN A 33 0.90 10.36 -4.78
CA GLN A 33 -0.27 9.77 -5.43
C GLN A 33 0.12 8.44 -6.10
N ALA A 34 -0.77 7.46 -6.04
CA ALA A 34 -0.56 6.17 -6.67
C ALA A 34 -1.87 5.62 -7.22
N VAL A 35 -1.77 4.87 -8.31
CA VAL A 35 -2.84 4.04 -8.83
C VAL A 35 -2.93 2.78 -7.97
N ILE A 36 -4.12 2.48 -7.46
CA ILE A 36 -4.37 1.24 -6.71
C ILE A 36 -4.75 0.12 -7.68
N VAL A 37 -4.05 -1.01 -7.59
CA VAL A 37 -4.34 -2.20 -8.39
C VAL A 37 -4.66 -3.37 -7.47
N LEU A 38 -5.88 -3.88 -7.52
CA LEU A 38 -6.29 -5.09 -6.81
C LEU A 38 -6.19 -6.30 -7.77
N GLY A 39 -5.43 -7.33 -7.40
CA GLY A 39 -5.28 -8.53 -8.22
C GLY A 39 -4.80 -9.75 -7.44
N ALA A 40 -4.68 -10.89 -8.12
CA ALA A 40 -4.20 -12.13 -7.49
C ALA A 40 -2.70 -12.06 -7.20
N GLY A 41 -2.32 -12.00 -5.93
CA GLY A 41 -0.93 -11.92 -5.46
C GLY A 41 -0.14 -13.22 -5.65
N SER A 42 -0.83 -14.30 -6.00
CA SER A 42 -0.24 -15.59 -6.40
C SER A 42 0.32 -15.58 -7.83
N ILE A 43 -0.20 -14.74 -8.73
CA ILE A 43 0.27 -14.67 -10.12
C ILE A 43 1.67 -14.03 -10.16
N GLY A 44 2.63 -14.72 -10.79
CA GLY A 44 4.03 -14.27 -10.86
C GLY A 44 4.82 -14.42 -9.56
N SER A 45 4.19 -14.90 -8.48
CA SER A 45 4.86 -15.28 -7.24
C SER A 45 5.36 -16.72 -7.30
N LYS A 46 6.41 -17.04 -6.53
CA LYS A 46 6.86 -18.43 -6.40
C LYS A 46 5.77 -19.28 -5.75
N ALA A 47 5.71 -20.57 -6.09
CA ALA A 47 4.77 -21.50 -5.46
C ALA A 47 4.84 -21.40 -3.92
N GLY A 48 3.68 -21.23 -3.28
CA GLY A 48 3.57 -21.06 -1.82
C GLY A 48 3.90 -19.65 -1.30
N GLN A 49 4.23 -18.69 -2.15
CA GLN A 49 4.40 -17.27 -1.78
C GLN A 49 3.22 -16.44 -2.26
N LEU A 50 2.82 -15.46 -1.44
CA LEU A 50 1.77 -14.51 -1.77
C LEU A 50 2.33 -13.10 -1.65
N ARG A 51 2.20 -12.31 -2.71
CA ARG A 51 2.48 -10.88 -2.69
C ARG A 51 1.24 -10.17 -2.15
N LEU A 52 1.33 -9.66 -0.92
CA LEU A 52 0.20 -8.97 -0.27
C LEU A 52 0.12 -7.50 -0.69
N GLY A 53 1.27 -6.87 -0.92
CA GLY A 53 1.40 -5.50 -1.41
C GLY A 53 2.65 -5.37 -2.28
N HIS A 54 2.67 -4.34 -3.14
CA HIS A 54 3.91 -3.89 -3.78
C HIS A 54 3.79 -2.45 -4.30
N PHE A 55 4.67 -1.58 -3.83
CA PHE A 55 4.90 -0.25 -4.40
C PHE A 55 5.86 -0.29 -5.59
N ALA A 56 5.48 0.41 -6.67
CA ALA A 56 6.35 0.66 -7.82
C ALA A 56 6.34 2.16 -8.19
N ALA A 57 7.49 2.83 -8.01
CA ALA A 57 7.68 4.19 -8.48
C ALA A 57 7.65 4.20 -10.03
N MET A 58 6.79 5.03 -10.61
CA MET A 58 6.76 5.32 -12.06
C MET A 58 6.27 4.17 -12.95
N ARG A 59 5.17 3.51 -12.55
CA ARG A 59 4.61 2.38 -13.31
C ARG A 59 3.61 2.82 -14.39
N TRP A 60 2.94 3.94 -14.18
CA TRP A 60 1.85 4.42 -15.03
C TRP A 60 2.21 5.70 -15.75
N HIS A 61 1.67 5.89 -16.96
CA HIS A 61 1.73 7.14 -17.69
C HIS A 61 0.32 7.75 -17.77
N SER A 62 0.18 9.03 -17.42
CA SER A 62 -1.04 9.82 -17.53
C SER A 62 -0.80 10.99 -18.48
N ASP A 63 -1.67 11.17 -19.47
CA ASP A 63 -1.62 12.30 -20.42
C ASP A 63 -2.03 13.65 -19.80
N THR A 64 -2.27 13.71 -18.48
CA THR A 64 -2.70 14.93 -17.78
C THR A 64 -1.59 15.96 -17.55
N SER A 65 -0.43 15.81 -18.20
CA SER A 65 0.59 16.84 -18.20
C SER A 65 0.09 18.06 -18.97
N SER A 66 -0.48 19.05 -18.26
CA SER A 66 -0.57 20.39 -18.81
C SER A 66 0.84 20.89 -19.12
N GLU A 67 1.01 21.53 -20.27
CA GLU A 67 2.25 22.13 -20.80
C GLU A 67 2.72 23.34 -19.98
N SER A 68 2.66 23.26 -18.66
CA SER A 68 3.12 24.30 -17.75
C SER A 68 4.47 23.89 -17.14
N GLU A 69 5.51 24.36 -17.82
CA GLU A 69 6.84 24.73 -17.33
C GLU A 69 7.56 23.74 -16.38
N GLY A 70 8.51 22.98 -16.95
CA GLY A 70 9.79 22.69 -16.29
C GLY A 70 9.85 21.54 -15.28
N ARG A 71 8.83 20.69 -15.17
CA ARG A 71 8.93 19.43 -14.38
C ARG A 71 8.92 18.22 -15.31
N GLU A 72 10.08 17.58 -15.48
CA GLU A 72 10.33 16.40 -16.35
C GLU A 72 9.59 15.12 -15.93
N ASN A 73 8.46 15.19 -15.22
CA ASN A 73 7.76 14.01 -14.72
C ASN A 73 6.24 14.16 -14.58
N SER A 74 5.63 15.13 -15.28
CA SER A 74 4.22 15.49 -15.15
C SER A 74 3.21 14.44 -15.65
N GLY A 75 3.67 13.25 -16.05
CA GLY A 75 2.82 12.15 -16.48
C GLY A 75 3.12 10.79 -15.84
N GLN A 76 4.10 10.63 -14.94
CA GLN A 76 4.40 9.31 -14.35
C GLN A 76 3.77 9.15 -12.97
N LEU A 77 2.90 8.14 -12.81
CA LEU A 77 2.24 7.82 -11.55
C LEU A 77 2.84 6.54 -10.94
N ALA A 78 2.94 6.54 -9.60
CA ALA A 78 3.28 5.34 -8.86
C ALA A 78 2.12 4.32 -8.89
N GLU A 79 2.43 3.06 -8.64
CA GLU A 79 1.45 1.99 -8.44
C GLU A 79 1.59 1.42 -7.03
N VAL A 80 0.45 1.12 -6.40
CA VAL A 80 0.37 0.25 -5.23
C VAL A 80 -0.50 -0.94 -5.59
N PHE A 81 0.14 -2.09 -5.77
CA PHE A 81 -0.54 -3.37 -5.91
C PHE A 81 -1.01 -3.87 -4.54
N VAL A 82 -2.24 -4.37 -4.48
CA VAL A 82 -2.83 -5.07 -3.32
C VAL A 82 -3.22 -6.48 -3.76
N GLY A 83 -2.67 -7.48 -3.07
CA GLY A 83 -3.01 -8.89 -3.32
C GLY A 83 -4.35 -9.25 -2.71
N GLY A 84 -5.30 -9.74 -3.53
CA GLY A 84 -6.66 -10.10 -3.11
C GLY A 84 -6.69 -11.16 -2.01
N GLU A 85 -5.73 -12.08 -1.99
CA GLU A 85 -5.58 -13.08 -0.92
C GLU A 85 -5.30 -12.45 0.45
N GLY A 86 -4.78 -11.22 0.48
CA GLY A 86 -4.52 -10.44 1.68
C GLY A 86 -5.78 -9.90 2.34
N LEU A 87 -6.90 -9.76 1.60
CA LEU A 87 -8.16 -9.24 2.14
C LEU A 87 -8.71 -10.10 3.29
N ARG A 88 -8.44 -11.42 3.28
CA ARG A 88 -8.82 -12.34 4.37
C ARG A 88 -8.19 -12.01 5.72
N ARG A 89 -7.16 -11.14 5.75
CA ARG A 89 -6.54 -10.65 6.99
C ARG A 89 -7.37 -9.56 7.69
N GLY A 90 -8.50 -9.17 7.09
CA GLY A 90 -9.39 -8.13 7.59
C GLY A 90 -8.87 -6.72 7.33
N ALA A 91 -9.73 -5.73 7.54
CA ALA A 91 -9.45 -4.31 7.27
C ALA A 91 -8.16 -3.79 7.91
N VAL A 92 -7.88 -4.17 9.17
CA VAL A 92 -6.63 -3.80 9.86
C VAL A 92 -5.40 -4.42 9.16
N GLY A 93 -5.50 -5.66 8.71
CA GLY A 93 -4.43 -6.32 7.97
C GLY A 93 -4.16 -5.66 6.62
N VAL A 94 -5.22 -5.22 5.94
CA VAL A 94 -5.15 -4.47 4.68
C VAL A 94 -4.54 -3.08 4.88
N LEU A 95 -4.99 -2.33 5.90
CA LEU A 95 -4.39 -1.05 6.27
C LEU A 95 -2.89 -1.20 6.57
N GLY A 96 -2.51 -2.26 7.31
CA GLY A 96 -1.11 -2.56 7.58
C GLY A 96 -0.30 -2.81 6.30
N THR A 97 -0.88 -3.49 5.30
CA THR A 97 -0.24 -3.63 3.98
C THR A 97 -0.07 -2.26 3.30
N LEU A 98 -1.10 -1.42 3.28
CA LEU A 98 -1.01 -0.10 2.63
C LEU A 98 0.03 0.80 3.30
N LEU A 99 0.08 0.83 4.64
CA LEU A 99 1.10 1.58 5.37
C LEU A 99 2.52 1.02 5.14
N HIS A 100 2.66 -0.30 4.96
CA HIS A 100 3.93 -0.93 4.56
C HIS A 100 4.39 -0.44 3.19
N GLU A 101 3.50 -0.44 2.19
CA GLU A 101 3.82 0.06 0.85
C GLU A 101 4.07 1.58 0.85
N ALA A 102 3.39 2.34 1.71
CA ALA A 102 3.68 3.76 1.91
C ALA A 102 5.09 4.00 2.48
N ALA A 103 5.64 3.08 3.28
CA ALA A 103 7.02 3.19 3.77
C ALA A 103 8.03 3.08 2.62
N HIS A 104 7.78 2.18 1.66
CA HIS A 104 8.56 2.08 0.43
C HIS A 104 8.41 3.34 -0.44
N ALA A 105 7.20 3.87 -0.55
CA ALA A 105 6.94 5.10 -1.29
C ALA A 105 7.71 6.30 -0.68
N LEU A 106 7.69 6.42 0.64
CA LEU A 106 8.43 7.45 1.36
C LEU A 106 9.95 7.28 1.20
N ALA A 107 10.43 6.03 1.20
CA ALA A 107 11.83 5.73 0.92
C ALA A 107 12.24 6.20 -0.48
N ASP A 108 11.42 5.93 -1.51
CA ASP A 108 11.70 6.38 -2.87
C ASP A 108 11.73 7.91 -3.01
N VAL A 109 10.74 8.60 -2.45
CA VAL A 109 10.67 10.08 -2.47
C VAL A 109 11.89 10.68 -1.79
N ARG A 110 12.27 10.15 -0.63
CA ARG A 110 13.43 10.61 0.15
C ARG A 110 14.77 10.05 -0.34
N LYS A 111 14.79 9.26 -1.42
CA LYS A 111 15.98 8.59 -1.98
C LYS A 111 16.74 7.75 -0.96
N ILE A 112 16.00 7.10 -0.07
CA ILE A 112 16.50 6.18 0.95
C ILE A 112 16.48 4.75 0.41
N LYS A 113 17.64 4.08 0.45
CA LYS A 113 17.72 2.64 0.19
C LYS A 113 17.28 1.86 1.42
N ASP A 114 16.02 1.47 1.44
CA ASP A 114 15.29 0.81 2.52
C ASP A 114 15.29 -0.74 2.43
N THR A 115 15.60 -1.27 1.25
CA THR A 115 15.74 -2.71 1.01
C THR A 115 17.14 -3.10 0.52
N SER A 116 17.42 -4.40 0.57
CA SER A 116 18.65 -5.04 0.10
C SER A 116 18.32 -6.42 -0.48
N ARG A 117 19.33 -7.12 -1.00
CA ARG A 117 19.15 -8.44 -1.66
C ARG A 117 18.10 -8.39 -2.77
N GLN A 118 18.21 -7.39 -3.65
CA GLN A 118 17.29 -7.14 -4.77
C GLN A 118 15.83 -6.98 -4.28
N GLY A 119 15.62 -6.11 -3.29
CA GLY A 119 14.29 -5.83 -2.72
C GLY A 119 13.79 -6.84 -1.69
N ARG A 120 14.42 -8.02 -1.56
CA ARG A 120 13.90 -9.10 -0.70
C ARG A 120 14.04 -8.83 0.80
N TYR A 121 15.04 -8.05 1.22
CA TYR A 121 15.38 -7.89 2.62
C TYR A 121 15.26 -6.44 3.07
N HIS A 122 14.28 -6.18 3.95
CA HIS A 122 13.97 -4.88 4.53
C HIS A 122 14.99 -4.54 5.63
N ASN A 123 15.71 -3.43 5.45
CA ASN A 123 16.78 -3.03 6.35
C ASN A 123 16.24 -2.13 7.49
N THR A 124 17.12 -1.65 8.38
CA THR A 124 16.72 -0.82 9.51
C THR A 124 16.15 0.54 9.10
N ARG A 125 16.50 1.05 7.91
CA ARG A 125 15.91 2.29 7.38
C ARG A 125 14.46 2.10 7.01
N PHE A 126 14.10 0.94 6.45
CA PHE A 126 12.70 0.57 6.25
C PHE A 126 11.93 0.58 7.57
N LYS A 127 12.48 -0.05 8.62
CA LYS A 127 11.87 -0.02 9.96
C LYS A 127 11.59 1.41 10.43
N THR A 128 12.57 2.31 10.33
CA THR A 128 12.39 3.71 10.73
C THR A 128 11.25 4.40 9.99
N LEU A 129 11.15 4.21 8.67
CA LEU A 129 10.08 4.80 7.85
C LEU A 129 8.71 4.15 8.15
N ALA A 130 8.68 2.84 8.37
CA ALA A 130 7.46 2.13 8.76
C ALA A 130 6.92 2.63 10.11
N GLU A 131 7.80 2.83 11.10
CA GLU A 131 7.44 3.37 12.41
C GLU A 131 7.01 4.84 12.34
N GLU A 132 7.61 5.64 11.45
CA GLU A 132 7.17 7.01 11.17
C GLU A 132 5.74 7.07 10.62
N LEU A 133 5.35 6.07 9.82
CA LEU A 133 3.97 5.90 9.31
C LEU A 133 3.02 5.26 10.33
N GLY A 134 3.49 4.99 11.55
CA GLY A 134 2.68 4.47 12.64
C GLY A 134 2.47 2.96 12.61
N ILE A 135 3.28 2.17 11.90
CA ILE A 135 3.24 0.70 11.98
C ILE A 135 4.47 0.14 12.69
N GLU A 136 4.27 -0.97 13.38
CA GLU A 136 5.37 -1.72 13.99
C GLU A 136 5.81 -2.83 13.04
N VAL A 137 7.13 -3.01 12.90
CA VAL A 137 7.71 -4.12 12.15
C VAL A 137 8.69 -4.90 13.00
N THR A 138 8.58 -6.22 12.94
CA THR A 138 9.53 -7.13 13.62
C THR A 138 10.52 -7.70 12.62
N LYS A 139 11.64 -8.23 13.12
CA LYS A 139 12.71 -8.77 12.27
C LYS A 139 12.49 -10.25 11.98
N ASP A 140 12.33 -10.61 10.71
CA ASP A 140 12.39 -11.99 10.21
C ASP A 140 13.79 -12.24 9.59
N PRO A 141 14.41 -13.41 9.85
CA PRO A 141 15.77 -13.71 9.37
C PRO A 141 15.90 -13.77 7.84
N ARG A 142 14.82 -14.04 7.10
CA ARG A 142 14.79 -14.21 5.65
C ARG A 142 14.51 -12.90 4.92
N ILE A 143 13.56 -12.11 5.44
CA ILE A 143 13.04 -10.91 4.76
C ILE A 143 13.29 -9.60 5.50
N GLY A 144 13.97 -9.64 6.64
CA GLY A 144 14.35 -8.45 7.40
C GLY A 144 13.18 -7.89 8.22
N TRP A 145 13.17 -6.57 8.41
CA TRP A 145 12.11 -5.86 9.15
C TRP A 145 10.85 -5.76 8.30
N SER A 146 9.96 -6.76 8.36
CA SER A 146 8.86 -6.86 7.40
C SER A 146 7.53 -7.33 7.99
N PRO A 147 7.45 -8.33 8.89
CA PRO A 147 6.19 -8.65 9.54
C PRO A 147 5.61 -7.43 10.27
N THR A 148 4.46 -6.98 9.77
CA THR A 148 3.81 -5.72 10.16
C THR A 148 2.66 -5.94 11.14
N ALA A 149 2.61 -5.11 12.17
CA ALA A 149 1.47 -4.94 13.06
C ALA A 149 0.98 -3.49 13.01
N VAL A 150 -0.33 -3.29 13.18
CA VAL A 150 -0.95 -1.96 13.30
C VAL A 150 -1.28 -1.73 14.77
N PRO A 151 -0.54 -0.86 15.48
CA PRO A 151 -0.79 -0.55 16.89
C PRO A 151 -2.20 -0.04 17.15
N ALA A 152 -2.66 -0.09 18.40
CA ALA A 152 -3.99 0.40 18.79
C ALA A 152 -4.18 1.89 18.46
N SER A 153 -3.18 2.72 18.77
CA SER A 153 -3.19 4.15 18.44
C SER A 153 -3.37 4.41 16.94
N THR A 154 -2.68 3.64 16.10
CA THR A 154 -2.83 3.75 14.64
C THR A 154 -4.19 3.27 14.17
N ARG A 155 -4.73 2.20 14.76
CA ARG A 155 -6.11 1.75 14.46
C ARG A 155 -7.15 2.80 14.83
N GLU A 156 -6.97 3.49 15.96
CA GLU A 156 -7.85 4.58 16.39
C GLU A 156 -7.73 5.78 15.44
N HIS A 157 -6.52 6.16 15.07
CA HIS A 157 -6.25 7.26 14.15
C HIS A 157 -6.88 7.01 12.76
N TYR A 158 -6.88 5.75 12.30
CA TYR A 158 -7.46 5.31 11.04
C TYR A 158 -8.85 4.65 11.19
N ALA A 159 -9.59 4.91 12.27
CA ALA A 159 -10.83 4.17 12.59
C ALA A 159 -11.87 4.23 11.45
N ALA A 160 -12.07 5.41 10.84
CA ALA A 160 -12.98 5.56 9.71
C ALA A 160 -12.51 4.78 8.47
N THR A 161 -11.21 4.75 8.21
CA THR A 161 -10.63 3.96 7.11
C THR A 161 -10.81 2.46 7.35
N VAL A 162 -10.61 2.00 8.60
CA VAL A 162 -10.83 0.60 8.97
C VAL A 162 -12.30 0.21 8.82
N ALA A 163 -13.24 1.08 9.19
CA ALA A 163 -14.68 0.87 8.98
C ALA A 163 -15.01 0.75 7.48
N ALA A 164 -14.56 1.70 6.65
CA ALA A 164 -14.81 1.67 5.20
C ALA A 164 -14.26 0.40 4.54
N LEU A 165 -13.05 -0.05 4.92
CA LEU A 165 -12.46 -1.30 4.44
C LEU A 165 -13.18 -2.56 4.94
N THR A 166 -13.94 -2.46 6.04
CA THR A 166 -14.73 -3.57 6.59
C THR A 166 -16.08 -3.71 5.88
N GLU A 167 -16.65 -2.58 5.44
CA GLU A 167 -17.97 -2.52 4.81
C GLU A 167 -17.95 -2.81 3.29
N ALA A 168 -16.77 -2.73 2.67
CA ALA A 168 -16.54 -2.95 1.25
C ALA A 168 -16.50 -4.44 0.86
#